data_AF-A0A1Z8NW84-F1
#
_entry.id   AF-A0A1Z8NW84-F1
#
_cell.length_a   1.000
_cell.length_b   1.000
_cell.length_c   1.000
_cell.angle_alpha   90.00
_cell.angle_beta   90.00
_cell.angle_gamma   90.00
#
_symmetry.space_group_name_H-M   'P 1'
#
loop_
_entity.id
_entity.type
_entity.pdbx_description
1 polymer ?
#
loop_
_entity_poly.entity_id
_entity_poly.type
_entity_poly.pdbx_seq_one_letter_code
_entity_poly.pdbx_strand_id
1 'polypeptide(L)'
;MKVLSLVLLSLISFGGVAHGAINCSNPAGGVERLICTSSRASVAQSDMALSYNLAMRRGADIEVLQQSQTDWYNNVLSQCNNVTCIVDAMSERSAEIENMDGLRDQ
;
A
#
# COMPACT_ATOMS: atom_id res chain seq x y z
N MET A 1 -17.73 39.33 -33.31
CA MET A 1 -18.21 38.67 -32.08
C MET A 1 -17.32 37.45 -31.86
N LYS A 2 -16.63 37.42 -30.72
CA LYS A 2 -15.63 36.42 -30.34
C LYS A 2 -16.35 35.15 -29.88
N VAL A 3 -15.99 33.99 -30.43
CA VAL A 3 -16.31 32.70 -29.81
C VAL A 3 -14.99 31.94 -29.70
N LEU A 4 -14.23 32.29 -28.65
CA LEU A 4 -13.01 31.60 -28.27
C LEU A 4 -13.45 30.40 -27.41
N SER A 5 -13.74 29.27 -28.04
CA SER A 5 -14.03 28.03 -27.32
C SER A 5 -12.75 27.48 -26.71
N LEU A 6 -12.53 27.79 -25.43
CA LEU A 6 -11.53 27.12 -24.61
C LEU A 6 -12.00 25.70 -24.32
N VAL A 7 -11.36 24.73 -24.97
CA VAL A 7 -11.45 23.31 -24.63
C VAL A 7 -10.73 23.13 -23.29
N LEU A 8 -11.50 23.05 -22.20
CA LEU A 8 -11.00 22.77 -20.87
C LEU A 8 -10.65 21.28 -20.77
N LEU A 9 -9.41 20.92 -21.13
CA LEU A 9 -8.85 19.58 -20.90
C LEU A 9 -8.80 19.34 -19.38
N SER A 10 -9.80 18.65 -18.85
CA SER A 10 -9.84 18.23 -17.45
C SER A 10 -8.87 17.07 -17.29
N LEU A 11 -7.66 17.36 -16.83
CA LEU A 11 -6.70 16.37 -16.33
C LEU A 11 -7.28 15.77 -15.04
N ILE A 12 -8.09 14.71 -15.19
CA ILE A 12 -8.48 13.88 -14.06
C ILE A 12 -7.24 13.04 -13.73
N SER A 13 -6.40 13.57 -12.85
CA SER A 13 -5.38 12.77 -12.18
C SER A 13 -6.11 11.70 -11.39
N PHE A 14 -6.14 10.46 -11.88
CA PHE A 14 -6.49 9.31 -11.08
C PHE A 14 -5.42 9.20 -9.99
N GLY A 15 -5.71 9.79 -8.83
CA GLY A 15 -4.93 9.56 -7.64
C GLY A 15 -5.06 8.07 -7.31
N GLY A 16 -3.99 7.31 -7.53
CA GLY A 16 -3.88 5.95 -7.03
C GLY A 16 -4.18 5.99 -5.54
N VAL A 17 -5.15 5.19 -5.09
CA VAL A 17 -5.43 5.06 -3.66
C VAL A 17 -4.16 4.47 -3.06
N ALA A 18 -3.45 5.25 -2.25
CA ALA A 18 -2.26 4.77 -1.58
C ALA A 18 -2.68 3.69 -0.57
N HIS A 19 -2.41 2.42 -0.87
CA HIS A 19 -2.73 1.27 -0.02
C HIS A 19 -1.73 1.13 1.16
N GLY A 20 -1.37 2.26 1.79
CA GLY A 20 -0.38 2.30 2.87
C GLY A 20 -0.96 1.96 4.25
N ALA A 21 -2.26 2.19 4.46
CA ALA A 21 -2.93 1.91 5.72
C ALA A 21 -4.39 1.51 5.52
N ILE A 22 -4.81 0.43 6.18
CA ILE A 22 -6.19 -0.04 6.18
C ILE A 22 -7.04 0.85 7.09
N ASN A 23 -8.14 1.35 6.55
CA ASN A 23 -9.09 2.16 7.30
C ASN A 23 -10.11 1.28 8.03
N CYS A 24 -9.84 0.97 9.30
CA CYS A 24 -10.73 0.14 10.09
C CYS A 24 -12.09 0.77 10.45
N SER A 25 -12.27 2.08 10.24
CA SER A 25 -13.59 2.71 10.34
C SER A 25 -14.47 2.42 9.12
N ASN A 26 -13.89 2.02 7.99
CA ASN A 26 -14.61 1.68 6.76
C ASN A 26 -13.82 0.69 5.89
N PRO A 27 -13.75 -0.60 6.28
CA PRO A 27 -12.98 -1.61 5.55
C PRO A 27 -13.62 -1.95 4.21
N ALA A 28 -12.83 -1.89 3.13
CA ALA A 28 -13.27 -2.07 1.75
C ALA A 28 -13.64 -3.52 1.41
N GLY A 29 -13.10 -4.51 2.15
CA GLY A 29 -13.25 -5.93 1.80
C GLY A 29 -13.16 -6.90 2.97
N GLY A 30 -13.27 -8.19 2.66
CA GLY A 30 -13.20 -9.27 3.66
C GLY A 30 -11.85 -9.33 4.37
N VAL A 31 -10.75 -9.19 3.62
CA VAL A 31 -9.39 -9.15 4.16
C VAL A 31 -9.20 -8.01 5.15
N GLU A 32 -9.62 -6.80 4.79
CA GLU A 32 -9.53 -5.64 5.68
C GLU A 32 -10.38 -5.81 6.93
N ARG A 33 -11.58 -6.39 6.81
CA ARG A 33 -12.40 -6.73 7.97
C ARG A 33 -11.70 -7.72 8.90
N LEU A 34 -11.02 -8.74 8.36
CA LEU A 34 -10.25 -9.69 9.15
C LEU A 34 -9.08 -9.00 9.87
N ILE A 35 -8.41 -8.05 9.21
CA ILE A 35 -7.32 -7.27 9.81
C ILE A 35 -7.84 -6.42 10.96
N CYS A 36 -8.96 -5.73 10.76
CA CYS A 36 -9.54 -4.84 11.76
C CYS A 36 -10.18 -5.53 12.96
N THR A 37 -10.51 -6.82 12.84
CA THR A 37 -11.15 -7.62 13.92
C THR A 37 -10.19 -8.58 14.60
N SER A 38 -8.96 -8.73 14.12
CA SER A 38 -7.94 -9.61 14.69
C SER A 38 -6.76 -8.79 15.21
N SER A 39 -6.51 -8.85 16.52
CA SER A 39 -5.36 -8.20 17.13
C SER A 39 -4.05 -8.65 16.50
N ARG A 40 -3.92 -9.94 16.18
CA ARG A 40 -2.71 -10.50 15.55
C ARG A 40 -2.48 -9.90 14.15
N ALA A 41 -3.53 -9.79 13.34
CA ALA A 41 -3.41 -9.21 12.01
C ALA A 41 -3.18 -7.68 12.06
N SER A 42 -3.81 -6.99 13.02
CA SER A 42 -3.59 -5.55 13.23
C SER A 42 -2.16 -5.24 13.68
N VAL A 43 -1.56 -6.08 14.52
CA VAL A 43 -0.14 -5.96 14.89
C VAL A 43 0.75 -6.17 13.66
N ALA A 44 0.55 -7.25 12.89
CA ALA A 44 1.32 -7.50 11.68
C ALA A 44 1.21 -6.36 10.65
N GLN A 45 0.02 -5.73 10.52
CA GLN A 45 -0.16 -4.56 9.68
C GLN A 45 0.66 -3.36 10.19
N SER A 46 0.69 -3.15 11.51
CA SER A 46 1.43 -2.05 12.14
C SER A 46 2.94 -2.23 11.95
N ASP A 47 3.43 -3.46 12.10
CA ASP A 47 4.84 -3.80 11.88
C ASP A 47 5.24 -3.58 10.42
N MET A 48 4.43 -4.04 9.46
CA MET A 48 4.66 -3.78 8.03
C MET A 48 4.66 -2.28 7.69
N ALA A 49 3.72 -1.52 8.28
CA ALA A 49 3.67 -0.07 8.10
C ALA A 49 4.92 0.62 8.68
N LEU A 50 5.48 0.10 9.77
CA LEU A 50 6.76 0.58 10.29
C LEU A 50 7.90 0.31 9.30
N SER A 51 8.02 -0.90 8.76
CA SER A 51 9.05 -1.24 7.76
C SER A 51 8.94 -0.34 6.52
N TYR A 52 7.72 -0.07 6.03
CA TYR A 52 7.46 0.88 4.94
C TYR A 52 7.96 2.29 5.26
N ASN A 53 7.63 2.82 6.44
CA ASN A 53 8.09 4.14 6.89
C ASN A 53 9.62 4.20 7.06
N LEU A 54 10.24 3.12 7.51
CA LEU A 54 11.69 3.04 7.62
C LEU A 54 12.35 3.00 6.24
N ALA A 55 11.82 2.27 5.27
CA ALA A 55 12.33 2.26 3.89
C ALA A 55 12.33 3.67 3.28
N MET A 56 11.23 4.43 3.44
CA MET A 56 11.19 5.83 3.02
C MET A 56 12.29 6.69 3.69
N ARG A 57 12.56 6.47 4.99
CA ARG A 57 13.62 7.19 5.72
C ARG A 57 15.03 6.79 5.27
N ARG A 58 15.22 5.56 4.80
CA ARG A 58 16.48 5.06 4.22
C ARG A 58 16.69 5.51 2.77
N GLY A 59 15.74 6.25 2.19
CA GLY A 59 15.86 6.80 0.84
C GLY A 59 15.41 5.85 -0.25
N ALA A 60 14.53 4.90 0.06
CA ALA A 60 13.83 4.11 -0.96
C ALA A 60 13.12 5.03 -1.95
N ASP A 61 13.11 4.65 -3.23
CA ASP A 61 12.32 5.34 -4.24
C ASP A 61 10.82 5.21 -3.89
N ILE A 62 10.17 6.36 -3.67
CA ILE A 62 8.79 6.40 -3.20
C ILE A 62 7.80 5.86 -4.24
N GLU A 63 8.05 6.09 -5.52
CA GLU A 63 7.16 5.64 -6.60
C GLU A 63 7.26 4.12 -6.72
N VAL A 64 8.48 3.57 -6.69
CA VAL A 64 8.72 2.12 -6.69
C VAL A 64 8.11 1.46 -5.44
N LEU A 65 8.27 2.07 -4.27
CA LEU A 65 7.75 1.52 -3.02
C LEU A 65 6.21 1.54 -3.00
N GLN A 66 5.57 2.62 -3.46
CA GLN A 66 4.11 2.72 -3.57
C GLN A 66 3.52 1.74 -4.60
N GLN A 67 4.15 1.65 -5.77
CA GLN A 67 3.71 0.74 -6.83
C GLN A 67 3.83 -0.72 -6.37
N SER A 68 4.99 -1.12 -5.84
CA SER A 68 5.19 -2.48 -5.34
C SER A 68 4.23 -2.83 -4.19
N GLN A 69 3.90 -1.88 -3.32
CA GLN A 69 2.94 -2.10 -2.23
C GLN A 69 1.52 -2.31 -2.77
N THR A 70 1.14 -1.55 -3.80
CA THR A 70 -0.17 -1.68 -4.47
C THR A 70 -0.26 -3.04 -5.17
N ASP A 71 0.78 -3.45 -5.88
CA ASP A 71 0.82 -4.73 -6.58
C ASP A 71 0.81 -5.90 -5.58
N TRP A 72 1.57 -5.80 -4.49
CA TRP A 72 1.53 -6.78 -3.41
C TRP A 72 0.15 -6.88 -2.78
N TYR A 73 -0.51 -5.76 -2.48
CA TYR A 73 -1.86 -5.77 -1.93
C TYR A 73 -2.82 -6.51 -2.86
N ASN A 74 -2.81 -6.16 -4.15
CA ASN A 74 -3.74 -6.71 -5.14
C ASN A 74 -3.49 -8.19 -5.44
N ASN A 75 -2.24 -8.64 -5.46
CA ASN A 75 -1.89 -9.99 -5.90
C ASN A 75 -1.67 -10.98 -4.75
N VAL A 76 -1.35 -10.50 -3.55
CA VAL A 76 -1.02 -11.35 -2.39
C VAL A 76 -2.04 -11.15 -1.27
N LEU A 77 -2.08 -9.96 -0.66
CA LEU A 77 -2.88 -9.74 0.54
C LEU A 77 -4.39 -9.94 0.26
N SER A 78 -4.89 -9.46 -0.88
CA SER A 78 -6.29 -9.57 -1.28
C SER A 78 -6.78 -11.02 -1.43
N GLN A 79 -5.87 -11.97 -1.67
CA GLN A 79 -6.19 -13.38 -1.88
C GLN A 79 -6.35 -14.15 -0.55
N CYS A 80 -5.93 -13.57 0.57
CA CYS A 80 -6.05 -14.21 1.86
C CYS A 80 -7.51 -14.32 2.31
N ASN A 81 -7.85 -15.44 2.96
CA ASN A 81 -9.20 -15.69 3.48
C ASN A 81 -9.23 -15.99 4.99
N ASN A 82 -8.09 -15.90 5.67
CA ASN A 82 -7.97 -16.13 7.10
C ASN A 82 -6.81 -15.33 7.72
N VAL A 83 -6.81 -15.24 9.05
CA VAL A 83 -5.82 -14.45 9.82
C VAL A 83 -4.39 -14.97 9.64
N THR A 84 -4.17 -16.28 9.52
CA THR A 84 -2.83 -16.85 9.36
C THR A 84 -2.20 -16.38 8.05
N CYS A 85 -2.92 -16.53 6.93
CA CYS A 85 -2.47 -16.05 5.62
C CYS A 85 -2.11 -14.56 5.65
N ILE A 86 -2.95 -13.74 6.28
CA ILE A 86 -2.73 -12.29 6.39
C ILE A 86 -1.44 -11.99 7.15
N VAL A 87 -1.24 -12.63 8.30
CA VAL A 87 -0.07 -12.39 9.15
C VAL A 87 1.21 -12.84 8.44
N ASP A 88 1.18 -14.00 7.80
CA ASP A 88 2.35 -14.52 7.08
C ASP A 88 2.70 -13.62 5.89
N ALA A 89 1.71 -13.22 5.08
CA ALA A 89 1.91 -12.30 3.95
C ALA A 89 2.47 -10.94 4.39
N MET A 90 1.97 -10.37 5.50
CA MET A 90 2.47 -9.10 6.04
C MET A 90 3.89 -9.24 6.60
N SER A 91 4.20 -10.37 7.25
CA SER A 91 5.54 -10.66 7.76
C SER A 91 6.55 -10.77 6.62
N GLU A 92 6.22 -11.52 5.56
CA GLU A 92 7.05 -11.64 4.36
C GLU A 92 7.26 -10.28 3.70
N ARG A 93 6.19 -9.51 3.54
CA ARG A 93 6.25 -8.18 2.93
C ARG A 93 7.12 -7.20 3.72
N SER A 94 7.08 -7.27 5.05
CA SER A 94 7.92 -6.44 5.92
C SER A 94 9.41 -6.70 5.63
N ALA A 95 9.79 -7.98 5.53
CA ALA A 95 11.16 -8.37 5.19
C ALA A 95 11.57 -7.95 3.77
N GLU A 96 10.67 -8.04 2.79
CA GLU A 96 10.93 -7.52 1.44
C GLU A 96 11.23 -6.02 1.45
N ILE A 97 10.36 -5.24 2.09
CA ILE A 97 10.49 -3.76 2.19
C ILE A 97 11.78 -3.36 2.91
N GLU A 98 12.20 -4.13 3.92
CA GLU A 98 13.46 -3.89 4.62
C GLU A 98 14.68 -4.01 3.71
N ASN A 99 14.58 -4.76 2.62
CA ASN A 99 15.63 -4.87 1.60
C ASN A 99 15.47 -3.88 0.44
N MET A 100 14.40 -3.07 0.41
CA MET A 100 14.16 -2.06 -0.62
C MET A 100 14.87 -0.73 -0.32
N ASP A 101 16.16 -0.79 -0.02
CA ASP A 101 16.96 0.41 0.20
C ASP A 101 17.12 1.21 -1.10
N GLY A 102 17.36 2.52 -0.97
CA GLY A 102 17.67 3.36 -2.12
C GLY A 102 18.87 2.76 -2.84
N LEU A 103 18.63 2.14 -4.00
CA LEU A 103 19.63 1.51 -4.86
C LEU A 103 20.80 2.50 -5.01
N ARG A 104 21.91 2.20 -4.32
CA ARG A 104 23.18 2.93 -4.43
C ARG A 104 23.95 2.53 -5.69
N ASP A 105 23.24 2.04 -6.70
CA ASP A 105 23.80 1.71 -8.00
C ASP A 105 23.50 2.88 -8.96
N GLN A 106 24.18 4.00 -8.71
CA GLN A 106 24.52 5.00 -9.74
C GLN A 106 25.90 4.65 -10.31
#